data_AF-A0AA37JR43-F1
#
_entry.id   AF-A0AA37JR43-F1
#
_cell.length_a   1.000
_cell.length_b   1.000
_cell.length_c   1.000
_cell.angle_alpha   90.00
_cell.angle_beta   90.00
_cell.angle_gamma   90.00
#
_symmetry.space_group_name_H-M   'P 1'
#
loop_
_entity.id
_entity.type
_entity.pdbx_description
1 polymer ?
#
loop_
_entity_poly.entity_id
_entity_poly.type
_entity_poly.pdbx_seq_one_letter_code
_entity_poly.pdbx_strand_id
1 'polypeptide(L)'
;MGQKKIVLKYIVFYVIIAAIQQLCSYLPQAIETILSVFTLFIRVMIPVVLFASTFIATTKVSELIAAMYSLKIPRSITITFAMVLRFFPTFSEEIHNIYDAMKLRGIKVSWKNVFTRPLLLLEAMAVPIVMRSASIAEELSASAVTRGIDNPAQRTSFIHLKVHKKDIIVLLVFIAVFIVLFYFKYQIYGRI
;
A
#
# COMPACT_ATOMS: atom_id res chain seq x y z
N MET A 1 12.57 14.87 -9.98
CA MET A 1 12.01 15.23 -11.31
C MET A 1 10.88 14.29 -11.81
N GLY A 2 10.65 13.12 -11.23
CA GLY A 2 9.62 12.17 -11.70
C GLY A 2 8.17 12.55 -11.39
N GLN A 3 7.88 13.15 -10.23
CA GLN A 3 6.49 13.38 -9.78
C GLN A 3 5.69 14.33 -10.66
N LYS A 4 6.30 15.43 -11.16
CA LYS A 4 5.62 16.35 -12.07
C LYS A 4 5.23 15.68 -13.39
N LYS A 5 6.07 14.77 -13.90
CA LYS A 5 5.79 13.98 -15.11
C LYS A 5 4.68 12.95 -14.88
N ILE A 6 4.66 12.32 -13.70
CA ILE A 6 3.58 11.42 -13.28
C ILE A 6 2.27 12.20 -13.26
N VAL A 7 2.18 13.28 -12.49
CA VAL A 7 0.96 14.11 -12.39
C VAL A 7 0.50 14.61 -13.76
N LEU A 8 1.41 15.09 -14.61
CA LEU A 8 1.08 15.52 -15.97
C LEU A 8 0.49 14.40 -16.82
N LYS A 9 1.08 13.19 -16.79
CA LYS A 9 0.58 12.03 -17.53
C LYS A 9 -0.85 11.65 -17.10
N TYR A 10 -1.15 11.73 -15.80
CA TYR A 10 -2.49 11.44 -15.28
C TYR A 10 -3.51 12.54 -15.59
N ILE A 11 -3.11 13.82 -15.59
CA ILE A 11 -3.98 14.92 -16.03
C ILE A 11 -4.34 14.75 -17.51
N VAL A 12 -3.36 14.47 -18.37
CA VAL A 12 -3.58 14.22 -19.79
C VAL A 12 -4.52 13.01 -19.99
N PHE A 13 -4.29 11.93 -19.26
CA PHE A 13 -5.15 10.74 -19.31
C PHE A 13 -6.59 11.03 -18.85
N TYR A 14 -6.76 11.84 -17.80
CA TYR A 14 -8.08 12.26 -17.32
C TYR A 14 -8.84 13.12 -18.34
N VAL A 15 -8.14 14.06 -18.99
CA VAL A 15 -8.72 14.90 -20.05
C VAL A 15 -9.15 14.06 -21.24
N ILE A 16 -8.35 13.06 -21.63
CA ILE A 16 -8.70 12.12 -22.71
C ILE A 16 -9.97 11.34 -22.37
N ILE A 17 -10.08 10.80 -21.14
CA ILE A 17 -11.29 10.06 -20.71
C ILE A 17 -12.52 10.99 -20.69
N ALA A 18 -12.37 12.23 -20.22
CA ALA A 18 -13.45 13.20 -20.22
C ALA A 18 -13.91 13.57 -21.65
N ALA A 19 -12.96 13.74 -22.58
CA ALA A 19 -13.26 14.01 -23.98
C ALA A 19 -13.95 12.82 -24.66
N ILE A 20 -13.50 11.58 -24.39
CA ILE A 20 -14.16 10.35 -24.88
C ILE A 20 -15.59 10.27 -24.35
N GLN A 21 -15.82 10.61 -23.07
CA GLN A 21 -17.16 10.61 -22.48
C GLN A 21 -18.09 11.62 -23.17
N GLN A 22 -17.61 12.83 -23.46
CA GLN A 22 -18.39 13.86 -24.14
C GLN A 22 -18.69 13.51 -25.61
N LEU A 23 -17.76 12.83 -26.29
CA LEU A 23 -17.95 12.34 -27.65
C LEU A 23 -18.93 11.15 -27.69
N CYS A 24 -18.94 10.31 -26.64
CA CYS A 24 -19.85 9.17 -26.53
C CYS A 24 -21.31 9.57 -26.25
N SER A 25 -21.57 10.78 -25.75
CA SER A 25 -22.93 11.30 -25.58
C SER A 25 -23.70 11.51 -26.90
N TYR A 26 -23.03 11.39 -28.05
CA TYR A 26 -23.65 11.43 -29.38
C TYR A 26 -24.02 10.05 -29.93
N LEU A 27 -23.74 8.95 -29.20
CA LEU A 27 -24.00 7.57 -29.61
C LEU A 27 -25.38 7.07 -29.11
N PRO A 28 -25.86 5.92 -29.65
CA PRO A 28 -27.09 5.29 -29.17
C PRO A 28 -27.07 4.99 -27.66
N GLN A 29 -28.22 5.20 -27.01
CA GLN A 29 -28.39 5.20 -25.54
C GLN A 29 -27.93 3.90 -24.84
N ALA A 30 -28.03 2.74 -25.51
CA ALA A 30 -27.54 1.48 -24.96
C ALA A 30 -26.00 1.40 -24.87
N ILE A 31 -25.28 2.03 -25.80
CA ILE A 31 -23.81 2.02 -25.84
C ILE A 31 -23.25 3.08 -24.87
N GLU A 32 -23.93 4.22 -24.77
CA GLU A 32 -23.57 5.31 -23.87
C GLU A 32 -23.58 4.87 -22.39
N THR A 33 -24.62 4.13 -21.96
CA THR A 33 -24.76 3.70 -20.56
C THR A 33 -23.65 2.73 -20.14
N ILE A 34 -23.33 1.74 -21.00
CA ILE A 34 -22.26 0.77 -20.73
C ILE A 34 -20.91 1.50 -20.65
N LEU A 35 -20.59 2.36 -21.63
CA LEU A 35 -19.34 3.13 -21.62
C LEU A 35 -19.25 4.12 -20.45
N SER A 36 -20.37 4.69 -20.02
CA SER A 36 -20.42 5.59 -18.86
C SER A 36 -20.08 4.86 -17.56
N VAL A 37 -20.57 3.64 -17.35
CA VAL A 37 -20.22 2.84 -16.16
C VAL A 37 -18.72 2.51 -16.13
N PHE A 38 -18.15 2.09 -17.26
CA PHE A 38 -16.71 1.81 -17.36
C PHE A 38 -15.84 3.07 -17.15
N THR A 39 -16.21 4.21 -17.73
CA THR A 39 -15.46 5.46 -17.57
C THR A 39 -15.57 6.02 -16.16
N LEU A 40 -16.73 5.89 -15.49
CA LEU A 40 -16.89 6.22 -14.07
C LEU A 40 -15.99 5.36 -13.18
N PHE A 41 -15.92 4.05 -13.42
CA PHE A 41 -15.05 3.16 -12.68
C PHE A 41 -13.57 3.58 -12.79
N ILE A 42 -13.11 3.87 -14.00
CA ILE A 42 -11.74 4.34 -14.24
C ILE A 42 -11.50 5.70 -13.55
N ARG A 43 -12.47 6.62 -13.62
CA ARG A 43 -12.38 7.94 -12.99
C ARG A 43 -12.22 7.86 -11.47
N VAL A 44 -12.88 6.91 -10.81
CA VAL A 44 -12.74 6.67 -9.36
C VAL A 44 -11.38 6.03 -9.02
N MET A 45 -10.85 5.16 -9.88
CA MET A 45 -9.58 4.49 -9.65
C MET A 45 -8.35 5.40 -9.83
N ILE A 46 -8.40 6.39 -10.72
CA ILE A 46 -7.28 7.33 -10.98
C ILE A 46 -6.72 7.99 -9.70
N PRO A 47 -7.52 8.67 -8.85
CA PRO A 47 -7.00 9.31 -7.64
C PRO A 47 -6.43 8.29 -6.63
N VAL A 48 -7.00 7.08 -6.55
CA VAL A 48 -6.50 6.02 -5.66
C VAL A 48 -5.11 5.54 -6.10
N VAL A 49 -4.93 5.29 -7.40
CA VAL A 49 -3.63 4.84 -7.95
C VAL A 49 -2.58 5.94 -7.85
N LEU A 50 -2.96 7.20 -8.09
CA LEU A 50 -2.09 8.36 -7.90
C LEU A 50 -1.64 8.50 -6.45
N PHE A 51 -2.56 8.41 -5.51
CA PHE A 51 -2.25 8.47 -4.09
C PHE A 51 -1.35 7.30 -3.68
N ALA A 52 -1.70 6.06 -4.05
CA ALA A 52 -0.91 4.88 -3.71
C ALA A 52 0.52 4.95 -4.28
N SER A 53 0.67 5.32 -5.56
CA SER A 53 1.99 5.40 -6.20
C SER A 53 2.87 6.51 -5.61
N THR A 54 2.29 7.66 -5.29
CA THR A 54 3.02 8.75 -4.63
C THR A 54 3.37 8.37 -3.20
N PHE A 55 2.44 7.79 -2.45
CA PHE A 55 2.63 7.33 -1.08
C PHE A 55 3.77 6.31 -0.97
N ILE A 56 3.80 5.29 -1.85
CA ILE A 56 4.85 4.27 -1.87
C ILE A 56 6.21 4.88 -2.25
N ALA A 57 6.23 5.85 -3.18
CA ALA A 57 7.48 6.45 -3.64
C ALA A 57 8.09 7.44 -2.64
N THR A 58 7.29 8.13 -1.83
CA THR A 58 7.77 9.17 -0.91
C THR A 58 7.88 8.72 0.53
N THR A 59 7.06 7.76 0.96
CA THR A 59 6.93 7.42 2.38
C THR A 59 7.84 6.26 2.73
N LYS A 60 8.84 6.51 3.58
CA LYS A 60 9.69 5.42 4.08
C LYS A 60 8.94 4.63 5.15
N VAL A 61 9.25 3.33 5.24
CA VAL A 61 8.75 2.44 6.31
C VAL A 61 8.97 3.04 7.71
N SER A 62 10.13 3.67 7.94
CA SER A 62 10.46 4.32 9.20
C SER A 62 9.60 5.54 9.53
N GLU A 63 9.19 6.31 8.52
CA GLU A 63 8.32 7.49 8.68
C GLU A 63 6.89 7.06 8.99
N LEU A 64 6.43 5.98 8.37
CA LEU A 64 5.12 5.38 8.63
C LEU A 64 5.03 4.86 10.08
N ILE A 65 6.06 4.14 10.55
CA ILE A 65 6.14 3.68 11.94
C ILE A 65 6.11 4.87 12.91
N ALA A 66 6.88 5.91 12.62
CA ALA A 66 6.92 7.11 13.45
C ALA A 66 5.56 7.85 13.45
N ALA A 67 4.84 7.85 12.32
CA ALA A 67 3.49 8.42 12.24
C ALA A 67 2.49 7.64 13.12
N MET A 68 2.59 6.32 13.17
CA MET A 68 1.78 5.49 14.08
C MET A 68 2.04 5.81 15.55
N TYR A 69 3.29 6.10 15.93
CA TYR A 69 3.61 6.59 17.27
C TYR A 69 2.96 7.94 17.57
N SER A 70 2.98 8.87 16.62
CA SER A 70 2.34 10.19 16.76
C SER A 70 0.81 10.10 16.84
N LEU A 71 0.21 9.11 16.19
CA LEU A 71 -1.24 8.84 16.22
C LEU A 71 -1.72 8.18 17.53
N LYS A 72 -0.84 7.96 18.51
CA LYS A 72 -1.15 7.33 19.82
C LYS A 72 -1.83 5.96 19.69
N ILE A 73 -1.46 5.18 18.67
CA ILE A 73 -1.89 3.78 18.53
C ILE A 73 -1.31 2.95 19.70
N PRO A 74 -2.01 1.91 20.20
CA PRO A 74 -1.50 1.05 21.25
C PRO A 74 -0.10 0.50 20.93
N ARG A 75 0.79 0.58 21.92
CA ARG A 75 2.24 0.30 21.76
C ARG A 75 2.53 -1.09 21.19
N SER A 76 1.78 -2.10 21.64
CA SER A 76 1.90 -3.48 21.16
C SER A 76 1.72 -3.56 19.64
N ILE A 77 0.70 -2.88 19.11
CA ILE A 77 0.40 -2.88 17.67
C ILE A 77 1.50 -2.18 16.89
N THR A 78 1.94 -1.01 17.35
CA THR A 78 2.98 -0.23 16.65
C THR A 78 4.31 -0.97 16.59
N ILE A 79 4.72 -1.63 17.67
CA ILE A 79 5.97 -2.40 17.72
C ILE A 79 5.89 -3.61 16.79
N THR A 80 4.81 -4.39 16.85
CA THR A 80 4.62 -5.55 15.97
C THR A 80 4.61 -5.13 14.51
N PHE A 81 3.91 -4.05 14.18
CA PHE A 81 3.86 -3.55 12.81
C PHE A 81 5.23 -3.04 12.32
N ALA A 82 5.96 -2.33 13.18
CA ALA A 82 7.32 -1.87 12.90
C ALA A 82 8.29 -3.01 12.65
N MET A 83 8.16 -4.09 13.42
CA MET A 83 8.89 -5.33 13.20
C MET A 83 8.53 -5.89 11.84
N VAL A 84 7.26 -6.19 11.56
CA VAL A 84 6.82 -6.80 10.29
C VAL A 84 7.38 -6.01 9.11
N LEU A 85 7.24 -4.68 9.07
CA LEU A 85 7.72 -3.90 7.92
C LEU A 85 9.25 -3.89 7.76
N ARG A 86 10.02 -4.06 8.84
CA ARG A 86 11.49 -4.13 8.78
C ARG A 86 12.00 -5.53 8.44
N PHE A 87 11.29 -6.57 8.87
CA PHE A 87 11.63 -7.97 8.60
C PHE A 87 10.99 -8.50 7.32
N PHE A 88 10.00 -7.81 6.75
CA PHE A 88 9.36 -8.20 5.50
C PHE A 88 10.36 -8.31 4.33
N PRO A 89 11.30 -7.36 4.13
CA PRO A 89 12.32 -7.47 3.09
C PRO A 89 13.19 -8.72 3.28
N THR A 90 13.69 -8.96 4.50
CA THR A 90 14.53 -10.12 4.80
C THR A 90 13.77 -11.45 4.70
N PHE A 91 12.50 -11.47 5.07
CA PHE A 91 11.63 -12.65 4.94
C PHE A 91 11.39 -13.00 3.47
N SER A 92 11.25 -12.00 2.60
CA SER A 92 11.15 -12.22 1.15
C SER A 92 12.43 -12.84 0.59
N GLU A 93 13.60 -12.39 1.03
CA GLU A 93 14.88 -12.99 0.64
C GLU A 93 15.00 -14.42 1.14
N GLU A 94 14.54 -14.71 2.35
CA GLU A 94 14.55 -16.07 2.89
C GLU A 94 13.65 -17.04 2.12
N ILE A 95 12.46 -16.60 1.70
CA ILE A 95 11.60 -17.39 0.80
C ILE A 95 12.33 -17.67 -0.53
N HIS A 96 13.04 -16.68 -1.07
CA HIS A 96 13.82 -16.85 -2.29
C HIS A 96 14.94 -17.89 -2.11
N ASN A 97 15.66 -17.83 -0.99
CA ASN A 97 16.70 -18.80 -0.65
C ASN A 97 16.13 -20.22 -0.49
N ILE A 98 14.95 -20.37 0.13
CA ILE A 98 14.25 -21.65 0.24
C ILE A 98 13.86 -22.16 -1.15
N TYR A 99 13.34 -21.28 -2.01
CA TYR A 99 12.99 -21.62 -3.39
C TYR A 99 14.21 -22.12 -4.19
N ASP A 100 15.35 -21.43 -4.07
CA ASP A 100 16.59 -21.83 -4.74
C ASP A 100 17.13 -23.16 -4.17
N ALA A 101 17.03 -23.38 -2.86
CA ALA A 101 17.39 -24.66 -2.25
C ALA A 101 16.51 -25.82 -2.74
N MET A 102 15.20 -25.60 -2.92
CA MET A 102 14.29 -26.59 -3.50
C MET A 102 14.66 -26.92 -4.95
N LYS A 103 15.03 -25.89 -5.73
CA LYS A 103 15.50 -26.04 -7.11
C LYS A 103 16.78 -26.89 -7.18
N LEU A 104 17.72 -26.72 -6.26
CA LEU A 104 18.94 -27.54 -6.14
C LEU A 104 18.63 -29.00 -5.79
N ARG A 105 17.60 -29.25 -4.98
CA ARG A 105 17.10 -30.60 -4.64
C ARG A 105 16.32 -31.27 -5.79
N GLY A 106 16.25 -30.64 -6.97
CA GLY A 106 15.51 -31.16 -8.12
C GLY A 106 13.99 -30.98 -8.04
N ILE A 107 13.49 -30.33 -6.98
CA ILE A 107 12.08 -30.02 -6.78
C ILE A 107 11.82 -28.67 -7.46
N LYS A 108 11.57 -28.70 -8.77
CA LYS A 108 11.21 -27.50 -9.52
C LYS A 108 9.74 -27.18 -9.34
N VAL A 109 9.43 -25.95 -8.93
CA VAL A 109 8.08 -25.40 -8.97
C VAL A 109 7.73 -25.13 -10.45
N SER A 110 7.26 -26.17 -11.13
CA SER A 110 6.74 -26.10 -12.49
C SER A 110 5.25 -26.43 -12.45
N TRP A 111 4.47 -25.83 -13.35
CA TRP A 111 3.03 -26.12 -13.49
C TRP A 111 2.74 -27.62 -13.51
N LYS A 112 3.57 -28.41 -14.20
CA LYS A 112 3.44 -29.87 -14.23
C LYS A 112 3.61 -30.52 -12.85
N ASN A 113 4.60 -30.09 -12.07
CA ASN A 113 4.87 -30.63 -10.72
C ASN A 113 3.82 -30.18 -9.70
N VAL A 114 3.28 -28.96 -9.85
CA VAL A 114 2.20 -28.43 -9.01
C VAL A 114 0.94 -29.29 -9.15
N PHE A 115 0.58 -29.70 -10.37
CA PHE A 115 -0.58 -30.57 -10.59
C PHE A 115 -0.32 -32.06 -10.31
N THR A 116 0.89 -32.56 -10.57
CA THR A 116 1.20 -34.00 -10.39
C THR A 116 1.59 -34.37 -8.95
N ARG A 117 2.25 -33.47 -8.21
CA ARG A 117 2.72 -33.71 -6.83
C ARG A 117 2.60 -32.46 -5.94
N PRO A 118 1.38 -31.93 -5.74
CA PRO A 118 1.17 -30.72 -4.93
C PRO A 118 1.60 -30.89 -3.47
N LEU A 119 1.32 -32.06 -2.87
CA LEU A 119 1.65 -32.36 -1.47
C LEU A 119 3.16 -32.28 -1.19
N LEU A 120 3.98 -32.84 -2.07
CA LEU A 120 5.43 -32.85 -1.90
C LEU A 120 6.03 -31.44 -2.02
N LEU A 121 5.48 -30.60 -2.90
CA LEU A 121 5.87 -29.20 -3.02
C LEU A 121 5.48 -28.40 -1.78
N LEU A 122 4.27 -28.64 -1.26
CA LEU A 122 3.79 -27.97 -0.07
C LEU A 122 4.62 -28.36 1.15
N GLU A 123 4.92 -29.64 1.35
CA GLU A 123 5.77 -30.10 2.44
C GLU A 123 7.19 -29.52 2.33
N ALA A 124 7.81 -29.61 1.16
CA ALA A 124 9.17 -29.13 0.93
C ALA A 124 9.33 -27.61 1.14
N MET A 125 8.25 -26.83 0.95
CA MET A 125 8.25 -25.38 1.13
C MET A 125 7.77 -24.97 2.53
N ALA A 126 6.68 -25.55 3.02
CA ALA A 126 6.03 -25.14 4.25
C ALA A 126 6.83 -25.53 5.49
N VAL A 127 7.40 -26.75 5.54
CA VAL A 127 8.19 -27.21 6.69
C VAL A 127 9.37 -26.26 7.00
N PRO A 128 10.27 -25.94 6.05
CA PRO A 128 11.37 -25.01 6.35
C PRO A 128 10.89 -23.60 6.67
N ILE A 129 9.82 -23.10 6.03
CA ILE A 129 9.28 -21.76 6.34
C ILE A 129 8.77 -21.70 7.77
N VAL A 130 8.00 -22.70 8.21
CA VAL A 130 7.46 -22.74 9.58
C VAL A 130 8.59 -22.85 10.60
N MET A 131 9.56 -23.74 10.36
CA MET A 131 10.71 -23.90 11.26
C MET A 131 11.55 -22.61 11.35
N ARG A 132 11.85 -21.95 10.22
CA ARG A 132 12.58 -20.69 10.20
C ARG A 132 11.82 -19.56 10.88
N SER A 133 10.52 -19.46 10.63
CA SER A 133 9.68 -18.43 11.24
C SER A 133 9.59 -18.60 12.76
N ALA A 134 9.50 -19.84 13.25
CA ALA A 134 9.53 -20.15 14.68
C ALA A 134 10.86 -19.74 15.32
N SER A 135 11.99 -20.09 14.70
CA SER A 135 13.31 -19.67 15.19
C SER A 135 13.48 -18.15 15.22
N ILE A 136 13.04 -17.44 14.17
CA ILE A 136 13.09 -15.97 14.11
C ILE A 136 12.23 -15.34 15.21
N ALA A 137 11.06 -15.92 15.50
CA ALA A 137 10.20 -15.45 16.57
C ALA A 137 10.87 -15.62 17.94
N GLU A 138 11.55 -16.74 18.19
CA GLU A 138 12.33 -16.97 19.42
C GLU A 138 13.52 -16.00 19.53
N GLU A 139 14.31 -15.83 18.46
CA GLU A 139 15.43 -14.89 18.42
C GLU A 139 14.98 -13.46 18.67
N LEU A 140 13.88 -13.04 18.05
CA LEU A 140 13.32 -11.72 18.28
C LEU A 140 12.80 -11.58 19.71
N SER A 141 12.09 -12.57 20.24
CA SER A 141 11.59 -12.54 21.62
C SER A 141 12.75 -12.39 22.62
N ALA A 142 13.80 -13.20 22.49
CA ALA A 142 15.00 -13.09 23.29
C ALA A 142 15.69 -11.73 23.13
N SER A 143 15.81 -11.22 21.89
CA SER A 143 16.37 -9.89 21.61
C SER A 143 15.53 -8.76 22.21
N ALA A 144 14.21 -8.88 22.21
CA ALA A 144 13.28 -7.90 22.75
C ALA A 144 13.34 -7.85 24.27
N VAL A 145 13.35 -9.01 24.94
CA VAL A 145 13.47 -9.13 26.41
C VAL A 145 14.83 -8.58 26.87
N THR A 146 15.93 -8.94 26.20
CA THR A 146 17.27 -8.41 26.55
C THR A 146 17.41 -6.91 26.33
N ARG A 147 16.67 -6.34 25.37
CA ARG A 147 16.56 -4.88 25.16
C ARG A 147 15.52 -4.21 26.08
N GLY A 148 14.99 -4.93 27.06
CA GLY A 148 14.07 -4.42 28.07
C GLY A 148 12.75 -3.91 27.48
N ILE A 149 12.13 -4.69 26.57
CA ILE A 149 10.84 -4.32 25.95
C ILE A 149 9.75 -4.02 26.99
N ASP A 150 9.80 -4.71 28.14
CA ASP A 150 8.86 -4.56 29.27
C ASP A 150 9.21 -3.41 30.24
N ASN A 151 10.24 -2.60 29.96
CA ASN A 151 10.60 -1.48 30.83
C ASN A 151 9.43 -0.48 30.92
N PRO A 152 8.88 -0.20 32.13
CA PRO A 152 7.77 0.73 32.31
C PRO A 152 8.13 2.21 32.07
N ALA A 153 9.42 2.53 31.94
CA ALA A 153 9.88 3.89 31.66
C ALA A 153 9.38 4.44 30.31
N GLN A 154 9.21 5.76 30.22
CA GLN A 154 8.80 6.43 28.98
C GLN A 154 9.90 6.30 27.92
N ARG A 155 9.56 5.63 26.81
CA ARG A 155 10.45 5.46 25.65
C ARG A 155 10.57 6.77 24.88
N THR A 156 11.80 7.17 24.57
CA THR A 156 12.09 8.32 23.68
C THR A 156 12.11 7.88 22.22
N SER A 157 11.40 8.58 21.34
CA SER A 157 11.48 8.36 19.89
C SER A 157 12.65 9.13 19.29
N PHE A 158 13.51 8.44 18.52
CA PHE A 158 14.61 9.08 17.78
C PHE A 158 14.10 9.84 16.54
N ILE A 159 12.93 9.48 16.02
CA ILE A 159 12.34 10.11 14.83
C ILE A 159 11.27 11.11 15.31
N HIS A 160 11.54 12.39 15.09
CA HIS A 160 10.58 13.47 15.34
C HIS A 160 9.87 13.83 14.04
N LEU A 161 8.60 13.46 13.91
CA LEU A 161 7.74 14.03 12.88
C LEU A 161 7.37 15.46 13.28
N LYS A 162 7.92 16.43 12.55
CA LYS A 162 7.52 17.84 12.68
C LYS A 162 6.57 18.15 11.54
N VAL A 163 5.33 18.48 11.89
CA VAL A 163 4.38 19.05 10.92
C VAL A 163 4.95 20.38 10.44
N HIS A 164 5.16 20.50 9.14
CA HIS A 164 5.69 21.74 8.58
C HIS A 164 4.54 22.70 8.29
N LYS A 165 4.80 24.02 8.35
CA LYS A 165 3.76 25.03 8.04
C LYS A 165 3.17 24.86 6.63
N LYS A 166 3.97 24.31 5.70
CA LYS A 166 3.52 23.98 4.34
C LYS A 166 2.44 22.89 4.32
N ASP A 167 2.51 21.90 5.21
CA ASP A 167 1.54 20.81 5.29
C ASP A 167 0.16 21.33 5.72
N ILE A 168 0.14 22.29 6.66
CA ILE A 168 -1.08 22.96 7.11
C ILE A 168 -1.71 23.79 6.00
N ILE A 169 -0.89 24.53 5.25
CA ILE A 169 -1.37 25.35 4.12
C ILE A 169 -1.99 24.46 3.03
N VAL A 170 -1.34 23.35 2.66
CA VAL A 170 -1.87 22.42 1.66
C VAL A 170 -3.17 21.77 2.16
N LEU A 171 -3.25 21.39 3.44
CA LEU A 171 -4.46 20.82 4.03
C LEU A 171 -5.64 21.80 3.96
N LEU A 172 -5.42 23.08 4.30
CA LEU A 172 -6.46 24.11 4.24
C LEU A 172 -6.96 24.33 2.81
N VAL A 173 -6.05 24.38 1.83
CA VAL A 173 -6.41 24.51 0.40
C VAL A 173 -7.24 23.30 -0.04
N PHE A 174 -6.86 22.08 0.36
CA PHE A 174 -7.60 20.88 0.01
C PHE A 174 -9.03 20.87 0.59
N ILE A 175 -9.18 21.27 1.87
CA ILE A 175 -10.49 21.40 2.52
C ILE A 175 -11.36 22.44 1.81
N ALA A 176 -10.79 23.60 1.47
CA ALA A 176 -11.51 24.65 0.75
C ALA A 176 -12.04 24.16 -0.61
N VAL A 177 -11.20 23.50 -1.41
CA VAL A 177 -11.60 22.92 -2.70
C VAL A 177 -12.68 21.86 -2.52
N PHE A 178 -12.55 20.99 -1.50
CA PHE A 178 -13.55 19.97 -1.21
C PHE A 178 -14.92 20.57 -0.88
N ILE A 179 -14.95 21.61 -0.04
CA ILE A 179 -16.17 22.34 0.32
C ILE A 179 -16.80 22.99 -0.92
N VAL A 180 -16.01 23.67 -1.75
CA VAL A 180 -16.49 24.29 -2.99
C VAL A 180 -17.11 23.26 -3.92
N LEU A 181 -16.44 22.13 -4.16
CA LEU A 181 -16.97 21.06 -5.01
C LEU A 181 -18.25 20.44 -4.43
N PHE A 182 -18.33 20.28 -3.10
CA PHE A 182 -19.51 19.77 -2.44
C PHE A 182 -20.70 20.72 -2.61
N TYR A 183 -20.51 22.04 -2.45
CA TYR A 183 -21.53 23.05 -2.70
C TYR A 183 -22.00 23.06 -4.16
N PHE A 184 -21.07 23.04 -5.13
CA PHE A 184 -21.42 22.98 -6.56
C PHE A 184 -22.22 21.72 -6.89
N LYS A 185 -21.83 20.56 -6.35
CA LYS A 185 -22.57 19.31 -6.54
C LYS A 185 -23.96 19.37 -5.90
N TYR A 186 -24.08 19.92 -4.69
CA TYR A 186 -25.36 20.09 -4.00
C TYR A 186 -26.31 20.99 -4.78
N GLN A 187 -25.81 22.09 -5.33
CA GLN A 187 -26.59 23.03 -6.15
C GLN A 187 -27.04 22.44 -7.50
N ILE A 188 -26.25 21.53 -8.07
CA ILE A 188 -26.60 20.81 -9.31
C ILE A 188 -27.64 19.69 -9.06
N TYR A 189 -27.52 18.96 -7.95
CA TYR A 189 -28.45 17.87 -7.61
C TYR A 189 -29.79 18.37 -7.04
N GLY A 190 -29.79 19.54 -6.39
CA GLY A 190 -31.01 20.21 -5.91
C GLY A 190 -31.79 20.98 -6.99
N ARG A 191 -31.36 20.91 -8.27
CA ARG A 191 -31.98 21.60 -9.41
C ARG A 191 -32.58 20.62 -10.45
N ILE A 192 -32.59 19.32 -10.15
CA ILE A 192 -33.34 18.28 -10.85
C ILE A 192 -34.55 17.95 -9.98
#